data_AF-A0A816EQG5-F1
#
_entry.id   AF-A0A816EQG5-F1
#
_cell.length_a   1.000
_cell.length_b   1.000
_cell.length_c   1.000
_cell.angle_alpha   90.00
_cell.angle_beta   90.00
_cell.angle_gamma   90.00
#
_symmetry.space_group_name_H-M   'P 1'
#
loop_
_entity.id
_entity.type
_entity.pdbx_description
1 polymer ?
#
loop_
_entity_poly.entity_id
_entity_poly.type
_entity_poly.pdbx_seq_one_letter_code
_entity_poly.pdbx_strand_id
1 'polypeptide(L)' 'MSESDSGGGGMELDPAFASIPKNKSCLCIWRVENFKLVAVPRESHGIFFKGDAYVIYHAEEIKKSTGSSTPSTLIQ' A
#
# COMPACT_ATOMS: atom_id res chain seq x y z
N MET A 1 28.21 -31.57 -8.16
CA MET A 1 26.89 -31.11 -7.69
C MET A 1 27.01 -30.77 -6.23
N SER A 2 27.05 -29.49 -5.90
CA SER A 2 26.92 -29.00 -4.52
C SER A 2 26.10 -27.74 -4.62
N GLU A 3 24.78 -27.92 -4.54
CA GLU A 3 23.84 -26.82 -4.35
C GLU A 3 24.07 -26.30 -2.94
N SER A 4 24.82 -25.22 -2.83
CA SER A 4 24.89 -24.42 -1.62
C SER A 4 23.62 -23.58 -1.55
N ASP A 5 22.58 -24.14 -0.94
CA ASP A 5 21.39 -23.40 -0.49
C ASP A 5 21.82 -22.47 0.65
N SER A 6 22.32 -21.30 0.29
CA SER A 6 22.52 -20.19 1.22
C SER A 6 21.16 -19.55 1.47
N GLY A 7 20.42 -20.13 2.41
CA GLY A 7 19.21 -19.58 3.01
C GLY A 7 19.49 -18.28 3.77
N GLY A 8 19.77 -17.20 3.03
CA GLY A 8 19.71 -15.82 3.49
C GLY A 8 18.38 -15.23 3.04
N GLY A 9 17.27 -15.69 3.63
CA GLY A 9 15.92 -15.18 3.36
C GLY A 9 15.73 -13.77 3.90
N GLY A 10 16.51 -12.80 3.41
CA GLY A 10 16.14 -11.41 3.50
C GLY A 10 14.84 -11.25 2.70
N MET A 11 13.79 -10.76 3.35
CA MET A 11 12.56 -10.40 2.65
C MET A 11 12.90 -9.24 1.71
N GLU A 12 13.33 -9.56 0.50
CA GLU A 12 13.63 -8.58 -0.53
C GLU A 12 12.31 -7.90 -0.90
N LEU A 13 12.20 -6.62 -0.53
CA LEU A 13 11.02 -5.82 -0.85
C LEU A 13 11.06 -5.45 -2.32
N ASP A 14 9.95 -5.67 -3.03
CA ASP A 14 9.81 -5.21 -4.41
C ASP A 14 10.01 -3.67 -4.46
N PRO A 15 10.86 -3.14 -5.35
CA PRO A 15 11.10 -1.70 -5.47
C PRO A 15 9.84 -0.86 -5.68
N ALA A 16 8.78 -1.44 -6.26
CA ALA A 16 7.50 -0.78 -6.46
C ALA A 16 6.85 -0.33 -5.15
N PHE A 17 7.12 -1.02 -4.04
CA PHE A 17 6.57 -0.68 -2.73
C PHE A 17 7.42 0.32 -1.94
N ALA A 18 8.66 0.59 -2.37
CA ALA A 18 9.54 1.54 -1.69
C ALA A 18 9.00 2.98 -1.71
N SER A 19 8.17 3.33 -2.68
CA SER A 19 7.57 4.66 -2.83
C SER A 19 6.27 4.87 -2.05
N ILE A 20 5.77 3.86 -1.33
CA ILE A 20 4.53 3.99 -0.56
C ILE A 20 4.80 4.89 0.66
N PRO A 21 4.11 6.05 0.81
CA PRO A 21 4.32 6.94 1.93
C PRO A 21 3.80 6.31 3.24
N LYS A 22 4.62 6.38 4.29
CA LYS A 22 4.22 5.92 5.64
C LYS A 22 3.31 6.97 6.30
N ASN A 23 2.27 6.51 6.99
CA ASN A 23 1.35 7.35 7.78
C ASN A 23 0.66 8.47 6.99
N LYS A 24 0.40 8.28 5.71
CA LYS A 24 -0.36 9.21 4.88
C LYS A 24 -1.39 8.47 4.06
N SER A 25 -2.52 9.12 3.80
CA SER A 25 -3.46 8.59 2.80
C SER A 25 -2.82 8.59 1.43
N CYS A 26 -2.93 7.49 0.70
CA CYS A 26 -2.44 7.40 -0.68
C CYS A 26 -3.18 6.35 -1.49
N LEU A 27 -3.19 6.53 -2.80
CA LEU A 27 -3.60 5.54 -3.79
C LEU A 27 -2.45 5.31 -4.75
N CYS A 28 -1.97 4.08 -4.82
CA CYS A 28 -0.94 3.64 -5.75
C CYS A 28 -1.49 2.53 -6.63
N ILE A 29 -1.23 2.61 -7.93
CA ILE A 29 -1.66 1.61 -8.91
C ILE A 29 -0.42 1.18 -9.69
N TRP A 30 -0.21 -0.12 -9.80
CA TRP A 30 0.82 -0.71 -10.64
C TRP A 30 0.20 -1.66 -11.64
N ARG A 31 0.78 -1.71 -12.83
CA ARG A 31 0.49 -2.70 -13.85
C ARG A 31 1.61 -3.74 -13.86
N VAL A 32 1.26 -5.00 -14.05
CA VAL A 32 2.23 -6.08 -14.22
C VAL A 32 2.75 -6.06 -15.65
N GLU A 33 4.03 -5.78 -15.83
CA GLU A 33 4.72 -5.80 -17.11
C GLU A 33 6.00 -6.62 -16.98
N ASN A 34 6.13 -7.69 -17.78
CA ASN A 34 7.30 -8.55 -17.79
C ASN A 34 7.74 -9.02 -16.39
N PHE A 35 6.77 -9.47 -15.58
CA PHE A 35 6.95 -9.89 -14.19
C PHE A 35 7.45 -8.80 -13.23
N LYS A 36 7.27 -7.53 -13.57
CA LYS A 36 7.58 -6.37 -12.72
C LYS A 36 6.36 -5.50 -12.50
N LEU A 37 6.29 -4.84 -11.35
CA LEU A 37 5.29 -3.83 -11.06
C LEU A 37 5.75 -2.48 -11.60
N VAL A 38 5.04 -1.98 -12.62
CA VAL A 38 5.28 -0.67 -13.23
C VAL A 38 4.21 0.30 -12.76
N ALA A 39 4.61 1.45 -12.22
CA ALA A 39 3.68 2.45 -11.72
C ALA A 39 2.81 3.02 -12.85
N VAL A 40 1.49 3.05 -12.63
CA VAL A 40 0.55 3.66 -13.57
C VAL A 40 0.52 5.17 -13.34
N PRO A 41 0.73 6.00 -14.38
CA PRO A 41 0.62 7.45 -14.28
C PRO A 41 -0.73 7.89 -13.73
N ARG A 42 -0.74 8.96 -12.93
CA ARG A 42 -1.94 9.42 -12.22
C ARG A 42 -3.08 9.80 -13.18
N GLU A 43 -2.71 10.32 -14.34
CA GLU A 43 -3.62 10.72 -15.42
C GLU A 43 -4.35 9.52 -16.03
N SER A 44 -3.79 8.32 -15.86
CA SER A 44 -4.35 7.05 -16.35
C SER A 44 -5.05 6.24 -15.25
N HIS A 45 -5.15 6.77 -14.03
CA HIS A 45 -5.91 6.10 -12.97
C HIS A 45 -7.38 5.97 -13.38
N GLY A 46 -7.93 4.76 -13.30
CA GLY A 46 -9.29 4.45 -13.75
C GLY A 46 -9.38 3.91 -15.18
N ILE A 47 -8.29 3.91 -15.95
CA ILE A 47 -8.21 3.29 -17.27
C ILE A 47 -7.50 1.94 -17.13
N PHE A 48 -8.21 0.85 -17.37
CA PHE A 48 -7.69 -0.52 -17.25
C PHE A 48 -7.78 -1.26 -18.58
N PHE A 49 -6.70 -1.95 -18.95
CA PHE A 49 -6.66 -2.77 -20.17
C PHE A 49 -7.04 -4.22 -19.83
N LYS A 50 -8.05 -4.75 -20.55
CA LYS A 50 -8.64 -6.08 -20.31
C LYS A 50 -7.62 -7.25 -20.33
N GLY A 51 -6.51 -7.11 -21.04
CA GLY A 51 -5.48 -8.14 -21.15
C GLY A 51 -4.42 -8.12 -20.05
N ASP A 52 -4.44 -7.09 -19.20
CA ASP A 52 -3.38 -6.82 -18.23
C ASP A 52 -3.86 -7.08 -16.80
N ALA A 53 -2.90 -7.28 -15.89
CA ALA A 53 -3.15 -7.40 -14.47
C ALA A 53 -2.62 -6.18 -13.73
N TYR A 54 -3.31 -5.82 -12.63
CA TYR A 54 -3.01 -4.63 -11.85
C TYR A 54 -3.01 -4.94 -10.35
N VAL A 55 -2.17 -4.21 -9.61
CA VAL A 55 -2.14 -4.17 -8.15
C VAL A 55 -2.54 -2.77 -7.71
N ILE A 56 -3.48 -2.67 -6.79
CA ILE A 56 -3.97 -1.40 -6.25
C ILE A 56 -3.75 -1.39 -4.75
N TYR A 57 -3.02 -0.39 -4.26
CA TYR A 57 -2.84 -0.11 -2.85
C TYR A 57 -3.57 1.16 -2.47
N HIS A 58 -4.41 1.08 -1.45
CA HIS A 58 -5.15 2.21 -0.90
C HIS A 58 -4.91 2.28 0.61
N ALA A 59 -4.49 3.45 1.08
CA ALA A 59 -4.35 3.75 2.50
C ALA A 59 -5.09 5.04 2.82
N GLU A 60 -5.75 5.07 3.97
CA GLU A 60 -6.39 6.25 4.54
C GLU A 60 -5.93 6.44 5.99
N GLU A 61 -5.70 7.70 6.37
CA GLU A 61 -5.52 8.05 7.77
C GLU A 61 -6.85 7.94 8.51
N ILE A 62 -6.96 6.95 9.41
CA ILE A 62 -8.12 6.82 10.29
C ILE A 62 -8.08 7.95 11.31
N LYS A 63 -8.93 8.95 11.14
CA LYS A 63 -9.21 9.92 12.21
C LYS A 63 -9.88 9.17 13.36
N LYS A 64 -9.21 9.06 14.51
CA LYS A 64 -9.89 8.64 15.74
C LYS A 64 -10.96 9.68 16.04
N SER A 65 -12.23 9.32 15.86
CA SER A 65 -13.34 10.08 16.41
C SER A 65 -13.19 10.04 17.92
N THR A 66 -12.59 11.07 18.49
CA THR A 66 -12.62 11.31 19.93
C THR A 66 -14.09 11.53 20.28
N GLY A 67 -14.76 10.46 20.70
CA GLY A 67 -16.04 10.56 21.36
C GLY A 67 -15.85 11.52 22.52
N SER A 68 -16.44 12.69 22.41
CA SER A 68 -16.60 13.64 23.50
C SER A 68 -17.45 12.96 24.58
N SER A 69 -16.86 12.10 25.40
CA SER A 69 -17.43 11.72 26.69
C SER A 69 -17.27 12.95 27.58
N THR A 70 -18.22 13.86 27.49
CA THR A 70 -18.46 14.87 28.51
C THR A 70 -18.49 14.16 29.88
N PRO A 71 -17.60 14.49 30.84
CA PRO A 71 -17.80 14.02 32.20
C PRO A 71 -19.07 14.69 32.71
N SER A 72 -20.08 13.89 33.07
CA SER A 72 -21.28 14.35 33.75
C SER A 72 -20.84 14.94 35.09
N THR A 73 -20.84 16.26 35.21
CA THR A 73 -20.60 16.96 36.47
C THR A 73 -21.70 16.57 37.46
N LEU A 74 -21.28 15.93 38.55
CA LEU A 74 -22.08 15.57 39.71
C LEU A 74 -22.79 16.83 40.25
N ILE A 75 -24.11 16.77 40.37
CA ILE A 75 -24.95 17.80 40.99
C ILE A 75 -24.62 17.81 42.49
N GLN A 76 -24.30 18.99 43.02
CA GLN A 76 -24.11 19.24 44.45
C GLN A 76 -25.42 19.67 45.10
#